data_AF-A0A1I3TC20-F1
#
_entry.id   AF-A0A1I3TC20-F1
#
_cell.length_a   1.000
_cell.length_b   1.000
_cell.length_c   1.000
_cell.angle_alpha   90.00
_cell.angle_beta   90.00
_cell.angle_gamma   90.00
#
_symmetry.space_group_name_H-M   'P 1'
#
loop_
_entity.id
_entity.type
_entity.pdbx_description
1 polymer ?
#
loop_
_entity_poly.entity_id
_entity_poly.type
_entity_poly.pdbx_seq_one_letter_code
_entity_poly.pdbx_strand_id
1 'polypeptide(L)'
;MNTPCTEEKKRIILGQETKMARQLALIVLEKPEPPFWASFIPMVFVFYAQKLKQYSSGLDEFAHNYMTLRRGALESAMAAKMTDSAVDVAKLLENAGDMPPPANPRYLRWIALLTDHYLLLLNSNGNCHATLVRSGYENKAAYLSFCACFIEAEQDFNLALLPGIEGEAQDLFEVVQKMNMGIAKLAYHEAEMIFPPDTQALKPLP
;
A
#
# COMPACT_ATOMS: atom_id res chain seq x y z
N MET A 1 -9.24 13.28 -24.91
CA MET A 1 -8.52 13.35 -23.61
C MET A 1 -7.09 12.94 -23.88
N ASN A 2 -6.11 13.76 -23.50
CA ASN A 2 -4.69 13.47 -23.73
C ASN A 2 -4.24 12.36 -22.77
N THR A 3 -3.76 11.24 -23.30
CA THR A 3 -3.16 10.18 -22.47
C THR A 3 -1.90 10.74 -21.81
N PRO A 4 -1.77 10.69 -20.47
CA PRO A 4 -0.58 11.18 -19.80
C PRO A 4 0.65 10.37 -20.22
N CYS A 5 1.80 11.05 -20.30
CA CYS A 5 3.10 10.41 -20.48
C CYS A 5 3.35 9.40 -19.35
N THR A 6 4.16 8.36 -19.62
CA THR A 6 4.50 7.30 -18.66
C THR A 6 4.99 7.85 -17.32
N GLU A 7 5.78 8.92 -17.32
CA GLU A 7 6.26 9.57 -16.09
C GLU A 7 5.13 10.19 -15.26
N GLU A 8 4.13 10.77 -15.92
CA GLU A 8 2.98 11.34 -15.21
C GLU A 8 2.08 10.23 -14.63
N LYS A 9 1.92 9.10 -15.33
CA LYS A 9 1.24 7.92 -14.78
C LYS A 9 1.98 7.38 -13.55
N LYS A 10 3.31 7.30 -13.59
CA LYS A 10 4.13 6.93 -12.44
C LYS A 10 3.86 7.85 -11.25
N ARG A 11 3.81 9.17 -11.44
CA ARG A 11 3.47 10.13 -10.37
C ARG A 11 2.07 9.91 -9.81
N ILE A 12 1.10 9.62 -10.67
CA ILE A 12 -0.28 9.29 -10.26
C ILE A 12 -0.31 8.03 -9.39
N ILE A 13 0.37 6.96 -9.81
CA ILE A 13 0.45 5.68 -9.08
C ILE A 13 1.15 5.89 -7.74
N LEU A 14 2.34 6.49 -7.72
CA LEU A 14 3.07 6.80 -6.49
C LEU A 14 2.27 7.68 -5.53
N GLY A 15 1.53 8.63 -6.08
CA GLY A 15 0.68 9.53 -5.30
C GLY A 15 -0.43 8.78 -4.56
N GLN A 16 -0.98 7.72 -5.14
CA GLN A 16 -1.98 6.89 -4.45
C GLN A 16 -1.36 5.91 -3.47
N GLU A 17 -0.28 5.23 -3.84
CA GLU A 17 0.47 4.36 -2.93
C GLU A 17 0.90 5.11 -1.66
N THR A 18 1.38 6.35 -1.82
CA THR A 18 1.76 7.21 -0.69
C THR A 18 0.56 7.60 0.17
N LYS A 19 -0.62 7.84 -0.42
CA LYS A 19 -1.85 8.12 0.34
C LYS A 19 -2.30 6.88 1.12
N MET A 20 -2.27 5.71 0.48
CA MET A 20 -2.58 4.44 1.13
C MET A 20 -1.62 4.17 2.29
N ALA A 21 -0.32 4.35 2.08
CA ALA A 21 0.71 4.20 3.12
C ALA A 21 0.43 5.08 4.35
N ARG A 22 0.05 6.35 4.13
CA ARG A 22 -0.31 7.28 5.21
C ARG A 22 -1.59 6.86 5.93
N GLN A 23 -2.61 6.43 5.20
CA GLN A 23 -3.85 5.93 5.80
C GLN A 23 -3.63 4.65 6.60
N LEU A 24 -2.78 3.76 6.10
CA LEU A 24 -2.38 2.55 6.80
C LEU A 24 -1.60 2.88 8.08
N ALA A 25 -0.66 3.82 8.01
CA ALA A 25 0.10 4.28 9.18
C ALA A 25 -0.84 4.77 10.30
N LEU A 26 -1.91 5.50 9.96
CA LEU A 26 -2.93 5.96 10.90
C LEU A 26 -3.76 4.82 11.50
N ILE A 27 -3.96 3.72 10.77
CA ILE A 27 -4.66 2.54 11.27
C ILE A 27 -3.76 1.76 12.22
N VAL A 28 -2.49 1.59 11.86
CA VAL A 28 -1.54 0.74 12.59
C VAL A 28 -1.05 1.44 13.85
N LEU A 29 -0.60 2.70 13.75
CA LEU A 29 -0.06 3.46 14.86
C LEU A 29 -1.20 4.06 15.70
N GLU A 30 -1.22 3.71 16.98
CA GLU A 30 -2.18 4.24 17.93
C GLU A 30 -1.94 5.72 18.19
N LYS A 31 -2.99 6.52 17.99
CA LYS A 31 -2.93 7.94 18.31
C LYS A 31 -2.79 8.08 19.84
N PRO A 32 -1.83 8.87 20.34
CA PRO A 32 -1.72 9.13 21.76
C PRO A 32 -2.97 9.91 22.23
N GLU A 33 -3.83 9.24 22.99
CA GLU A 33 -4.99 9.87 23.61
C GLU A 33 -4.53 10.73 24.79
N PRO A 34 -4.92 12.02 24.85
CA PRO A 34 -4.63 12.82 26.01
C PRO A 34 -5.46 12.29 27.19
N PRO A 35 -4.86 12.00 28.36
CA PRO A 35 -5.65 11.66 29.54
C PRO A 35 -6.57 12.83 29.87
N PHE A 36 -7.83 12.55 30.23
CA PHE A 36 -8.88 13.55 30.48
C PHE A 36 -8.44 14.67 31.46
N TRP A 37 -7.54 14.37 32.40
CA TRP A 37 -6.99 15.31 33.37
C TRP A 37 -5.87 16.23 32.82
N ALA A 38 -5.37 16.00 31.60
CA ALA A 38 -4.25 16.76 31.01
C ALA A 38 -4.58 18.25 30.77
N SER A 39 -5.86 18.64 30.75
CA SER A 39 -6.25 20.07 30.70
C SER A 39 -5.86 20.86 31.96
N PHE A 40 -5.55 20.21 33.07
CA PHE A 40 -5.34 20.88 34.36
C PHE A 40 -3.87 21.13 34.72
N ILE A 41 -2.89 20.62 33.94
CA ILE A 41 -1.46 20.71 34.27
C ILE A 41 -0.64 21.23 33.07
N PRO A 42 -0.12 22.48 33.11
CA PRO A 42 0.65 23.08 32.01
C PRO A 42 1.91 22.30 31.61
N MET A 43 2.54 21.58 32.55
CA MET A 43 3.78 20.83 32.30
C MET A 43 3.56 19.55 31.47
N VAL A 44 2.34 18.99 31.47
CA VAL A 44 1.99 17.78 30.70
C VAL A 44 1.87 18.07 29.20
N PHE A 45 1.58 19.32 28.80
CA PHE A 45 1.50 19.72 27.39
C PHE A 45 2.81 19.53 26.64
N VAL A 46 3.97 19.79 27.27
CA VAL A 46 5.28 19.60 26.63
C VAL A 46 5.53 18.11 26.37
N PHE A 47 5.19 17.25 27.34
CA PHE A 47 5.31 15.79 27.20
C PHE A 47 4.32 15.25 26.14
N TYR A 48 3.08 15.75 26.11
CA TYR A 48 2.10 15.39 25.09
C TYR A 48 2.51 15.87 23.70
N ALA A 49 3.08 17.07 23.58
CA ALA A 49 3.64 17.58 22.33
C ALA A 49 4.83 16.74 21.85
N GLN A 50 5.67 16.23 22.76
CA GLN A 50 6.74 15.29 22.43
C GLN A 50 6.18 13.94 21.95
N LYS A 51 5.17 13.37 22.64
CA LYS A 51 4.46 12.15 22.23
C LYS A 51 3.77 12.31 20.88
N LEU A 52 3.14 13.46 20.63
CA LEU A 52 2.55 13.80 19.33
C LEU A 52 3.61 13.95 18.24
N LYS A 53 4.76 14.57 18.55
CA LYS A 53 5.87 14.70 17.60
C LYS A 53 6.46 13.33 17.27
N GLN A 54 6.66 12.46 18.27
CA GLN A 54 7.07 11.07 18.07
C GLN A 54 6.05 10.29 17.25
N TYR A 55 4.75 10.47 17.50
CA TYR A 55 3.68 9.87 16.70
C TYR A 55 3.70 10.36 15.25
N SER A 56 3.82 11.67 15.01
CA SER A 56 3.92 12.22 13.64
C SER A 56 5.17 11.74 12.91
N SER A 57 6.31 11.70 13.59
CA SER A 57 7.55 11.19 13.01
C SER A 57 7.46 9.70 12.71
N GLY A 58 6.82 8.91 13.58
CA GLY A 58 6.58 7.48 13.36
C GLY A 58 5.62 7.22 12.18
N LEU A 59 4.60 8.06 11.98
CA LEU A 59 3.72 7.97 10.80
C LEU A 59 4.50 8.19 9.50
N ASP A 60 5.35 9.22 9.46
CA ASP A 60 6.16 9.54 8.29
C ASP A 60 7.20 8.45 8.01
N GLU A 61 7.86 7.94 9.04
CA GLU A 61 8.84 6.85 8.94
C GLU A 61 8.20 5.54 8.47
N PHE A 62 7.05 5.17 9.04
CA PHE A 62 6.29 4.00 8.60
C PHE A 62 5.92 4.12 7.12
N ALA A 63 5.33 5.26 6.72
CA ALA A 63 4.93 5.48 5.35
C ALA A 63 6.15 5.47 4.40
N HIS A 64 7.30 5.99 4.83
CA HIS A 64 8.54 5.94 4.05
C HIS A 64 9.01 4.50 3.85
N ASN A 65 9.14 3.73 4.92
CA ASN A 65 9.62 2.35 4.90
C ASN A 65 8.68 1.43 4.11
N TYR A 66 7.37 1.59 4.31
CA TYR A 66 6.33 0.87 3.55
C TYR A 66 6.41 1.13 2.04
N MET A 67 6.84 2.35 1.66
CA MET A 67 6.97 2.77 0.26
C MET A 67 8.29 2.36 -0.40
N THR A 68 9.32 1.96 0.36
CA THR A 68 10.64 1.63 -0.21
C THR A 68 10.57 0.52 -1.24
N LEU A 69 10.02 -0.65 -0.85
CA LEU A 69 9.92 -1.82 -1.74
C LEU A 69 8.94 -1.56 -2.90
N ARG A 70 7.84 -0.84 -2.63
CA ARG A 70 6.83 -0.45 -3.63
C ARG A 70 7.38 0.48 -4.70
N ARG A 71 8.21 1.45 -4.30
CA ARG A 71 8.90 2.34 -5.23
C ARG A 71 9.85 1.54 -6.11
N GLY A 72 10.63 0.63 -5.51
CA GLY A 72 11.51 -0.28 -6.25
C GLY A 72 10.75 -1.08 -7.32
N ALA A 73 9.61 -1.69 -6.97
CA ALA A 73 8.76 -2.39 -7.92
C ALA A 73 8.27 -1.49 -9.06
N LEU A 74 7.82 -0.26 -8.76
CA LEU A 74 7.33 0.65 -9.80
C LEU A 74 8.44 1.13 -10.73
N GLU A 75 9.63 1.42 -10.19
CA GLU A 75 10.80 1.76 -11.02
C GLU A 75 11.17 0.60 -11.95
N SER A 76 11.13 -0.64 -11.45
CA SER A 76 11.36 -1.84 -12.27
C SER A 76 10.28 -2.04 -13.34
N ALA A 77 8.99 -1.85 -13.02
CA ALA A 77 7.90 -1.87 -14.00
C ALA A 77 8.09 -0.79 -15.08
N MET A 78 8.50 0.40 -14.70
CA MET A 78 8.75 1.50 -15.62
C MET A 78 9.94 1.19 -16.54
N ALA A 79 11.04 0.69 -16.00
CA ALA A 79 12.20 0.27 -16.78
C ALA A 79 11.81 -0.81 -17.81
N ALA A 80 11.09 -1.85 -17.37
CA ALA A 80 10.58 -2.93 -18.21
C ALA A 80 9.69 -2.41 -19.35
N LYS A 81 8.80 -1.46 -19.07
CA LYS A 81 7.96 -0.80 -20.07
C LYS A 81 8.76 0.05 -21.07
N MET A 82 9.83 0.70 -20.64
CA MET A 82 10.67 1.53 -21.52
C MET A 82 11.55 0.70 -22.44
N THR A 83 12.01 -0.46 -21.97
CA THR A 83 12.89 -1.37 -22.72
C THR A 83 12.14 -2.49 -23.42
N ASP A 84 10.80 -2.52 -23.34
CA ASP A 84 9.93 -3.60 -23.84
C ASP A 84 10.42 -5.00 -23.42
N SER A 85 10.85 -5.11 -22.16
CA SER A 85 11.53 -6.29 -21.62
C SER A 85 10.81 -6.82 -20.38
N ALA A 86 11.16 -8.04 -19.96
CA ALA A 86 10.65 -8.58 -18.71
C ALA A 86 11.20 -7.81 -17.49
N VAL A 87 10.46 -7.84 -16.39
CA VAL A 87 10.89 -7.25 -15.11
C VAL A 87 12.18 -7.92 -14.63
N ASP A 88 13.17 -7.10 -14.27
CA ASP A 88 14.43 -7.58 -13.71
C ASP A 88 14.25 -8.01 -12.25
N VAL A 89 14.03 -9.31 -12.05
CA VAL A 89 13.84 -9.93 -10.74
C VAL A 89 15.13 -9.89 -9.91
N ALA A 90 16.31 -9.95 -10.54
CA ALA A 90 17.59 -9.92 -9.84
C ALA A 90 17.79 -8.55 -9.16
N LYS A 91 17.52 -7.47 -9.90
CA LYS A 91 17.56 -6.11 -9.35
C LYS A 91 16.55 -5.89 -8.23
N LEU A 92 15.38 -6.53 -8.30
CA LEU A 92 14.38 -6.47 -7.22
C LEU A 92 14.85 -7.18 -5.94
N LEU A 93 15.59 -8.27 -6.05
CA LEU A 93 16.20 -8.95 -4.90
C LEU A 93 17.35 -8.13 -4.31
N GLU A 94 18.21 -7.56 -5.15
CA GLU A 94 19.30 -6.67 -4.69
C GLU A 94 18.76 -5.48 -3.89
N ASN A 95 17.66 -4.87 -4.35
CA ASN A 95 17.02 -3.74 -3.67
C ASN A 95 16.33 -4.13 -2.35
N ALA A 96 15.94 -5.40 -2.19
CA ALA A 96 15.26 -5.87 -0.99
C ALA A 96 16.23 -6.09 0.18
N GLY A 97 17.53 -6.22 -0.10
CA GLY A 97 18.56 -6.48 0.89
C GLY A 97 18.58 -7.93 1.36
N ASP A 98 19.34 -8.17 2.42
CA ASP A 98 19.47 -9.50 3.01
C ASP A 98 18.19 -9.85 3.79
N MET A 99 17.61 -11.01 3.51
CA MET A 99 16.38 -11.47 4.15
C MET A 99 16.49 -12.95 4.51
N PRO A 100 15.74 -13.40 5.54
CA PRO A 100 15.73 -14.80 5.92
C PRO A 100 15.46 -15.71 4.71
N PRO A 101 16.15 -16.85 4.57
CA PRO A 101 15.92 -17.81 3.48
C PRO A 101 14.43 -18.14 3.19
N PRO A 102 13.55 -18.30 4.20
CA PRO A 102 12.13 -18.54 3.93
C PRO A 102 11.37 -17.32 3.38
N ALA A 103 11.86 -16.10 3.55
CA ALA A 103 11.22 -14.87 3.08
C ALA A 103 11.44 -14.62 1.58
N ASN A 104 12.57 -15.07 1.02
CA ASN A 104 12.93 -14.91 -0.41
C ASN A 104 11.81 -15.31 -1.40
N PRO A 105 11.30 -16.56 -1.40
CA PRO A 105 10.26 -16.94 -2.36
C PRO A 105 8.93 -16.20 -2.14
N ARG A 106 8.64 -15.75 -0.92
CA ARG A 106 7.43 -14.99 -0.58
C ARG A 106 7.53 -13.55 -1.05
N TYR A 107 8.69 -12.92 -0.85
CA TYR A 107 9.02 -11.62 -1.42
C TYR A 107 8.85 -11.63 -2.93
N LEU A 108 9.42 -12.64 -3.62
CA LEU A 108 9.32 -12.77 -5.07
C LEU A 108 7.86 -12.89 -5.56
N ARG A 109 7.04 -13.70 -4.88
CA ARG A 109 5.60 -13.81 -5.20
C ARG A 109 4.90 -12.46 -5.04
N TRP A 110 5.13 -11.78 -3.92
CA TRP A 110 4.49 -10.50 -3.62
C TRP A 110 4.92 -9.39 -4.58
N ILE A 111 6.22 -9.24 -4.83
CA ILE A 111 6.76 -8.19 -5.69
C ILE A 111 6.39 -8.41 -7.16
N ALA A 112 6.25 -9.66 -7.60
CA ALA A 112 5.76 -9.98 -8.94
C ALA A 112 4.32 -9.49 -9.13
N LEU A 113 3.42 -9.83 -8.21
CA LEU A 113 2.02 -9.34 -8.24
C LEU A 113 1.95 -7.81 -8.28
N LEU A 114 2.79 -7.14 -7.48
CA LEU A 114 2.85 -5.68 -7.45
C LEU A 114 3.35 -5.09 -8.77
N THR A 115 4.40 -5.68 -9.34
CA THR A 115 5.00 -5.19 -10.57
C THR A 115 4.08 -5.41 -11.77
N ASP A 116 3.38 -6.55 -11.82
CA ASP A 116 2.36 -6.86 -12.83
C ASP A 116 1.21 -5.85 -12.75
N HIS A 117 0.75 -5.52 -11.54
CA HIS A 117 -0.25 -4.47 -11.33
C HIS A 117 0.23 -3.12 -11.86
N TYR A 118 1.46 -2.72 -11.55
CA TYR A 118 2.01 -1.45 -12.05
C TYR A 118 2.17 -1.43 -13.56
N LEU A 119 2.63 -2.52 -14.18
CA LEU A 119 2.70 -2.64 -15.63
C LEU A 119 1.32 -2.50 -16.26
N LEU A 120 0.31 -3.16 -15.71
CA LEU A 120 -1.08 -3.03 -16.13
C LEU A 120 -1.54 -1.58 -16.08
N LEU A 121 -1.34 -0.87 -14.95
CA LEU A 121 -1.74 0.54 -14.81
C LEU A 121 -0.97 1.47 -15.75
N LEU A 122 0.34 1.26 -15.93
CA LEU A 122 1.16 2.06 -16.85
C LEU A 122 0.71 1.87 -18.31
N ASN A 123 0.23 0.68 -18.68
CA ASN A 123 -0.30 0.35 -20.01
C ASN A 123 -1.77 0.77 -20.19
N SER A 124 -2.50 1.00 -19.10
CA SER A 124 -3.92 1.38 -19.12
C SER A 124 -4.15 2.84 -19.51
N ASN A 125 -5.34 3.16 -20.02
CA ASN A 125 -5.71 4.52 -20.38
C ASN A 125 -6.37 5.26 -19.20
N GLY A 126 -5.92 6.46 -18.90
CA GLY A 126 -6.48 7.25 -17.79
C GLY A 126 -5.59 8.41 -17.41
N ASN A 127 -6.18 9.46 -16.82
CA ASN A 127 -5.49 10.67 -16.34
C ASN A 127 -5.50 10.80 -14.81
N CYS A 128 -6.13 9.86 -14.11
CA CYS A 128 -6.10 9.72 -12.66
C CYS A 128 -6.14 8.23 -12.30
N HIS A 129 -5.78 7.89 -11.06
CA HIS A 129 -5.68 6.49 -10.62
C HIS A 129 -6.96 5.70 -10.86
N ALA A 130 -8.11 6.24 -10.48
CA ALA A 130 -9.40 5.57 -10.67
C ALA A 130 -9.65 5.19 -12.14
N THR A 131 -9.30 6.07 -13.08
CA THR A 131 -9.41 5.76 -14.52
C THR A 131 -8.40 4.74 -15.00
N LEU A 132 -7.17 4.74 -14.47
CA LEU A 132 -6.16 3.73 -14.79
C LEU A 132 -6.61 2.34 -14.31
N VAL A 133 -7.10 2.24 -13.07
CA VAL A 133 -7.63 0.99 -12.51
C VAL A 133 -8.85 0.51 -13.30
N ARG A 134 -9.82 1.39 -13.60
CA ARG A 134 -10.98 1.02 -14.44
C ARG A 134 -10.60 0.54 -15.83
N SER A 135 -9.54 1.11 -16.42
CA SER A 135 -9.09 0.71 -17.75
C SER A 135 -8.24 -0.56 -17.73
N GLY A 136 -7.57 -0.86 -16.61
CA GLY A 136 -6.74 -2.06 -16.47
C GLY A 136 -7.52 -3.29 -16.00
N TYR A 137 -8.55 -3.09 -15.19
CA TYR A 137 -9.38 -4.15 -14.64
C TYR A 137 -10.78 -4.10 -15.23
N GLU A 138 -11.26 -5.22 -15.76
CA GLU A 138 -12.56 -5.33 -16.44
C GLU A 138 -13.74 -4.91 -15.55
N ASN A 139 -13.68 -5.26 -14.27
CA ASN A 139 -14.73 -4.99 -13.31
C ASN A 139 -14.20 -4.97 -11.86
N LYS A 140 -15.08 -4.58 -10.94
CA LYS A 140 -14.80 -4.52 -9.50
C LYS A 140 -14.33 -5.85 -8.92
N ALA A 141 -14.89 -6.98 -9.38
CA ALA A 141 -14.53 -8.30 -8.86
C ALA A 141 -13.11 -8.70 -9.29
N ALA A 142 -12.71 -8.39 -10.53
CA ALA A 142 -11.34 -8.61 -11.00
C ALA A 142 -10.32 -7.79 -10.19
N TYR A 143 -10.63 -6.52 -9.92
CA TYR A 143 -9.77 -5.68 -9.08
C TYR A 143 -9.68 -6.18 -7.63
N LEU A 144 -10.82 -6.52 -7.01
CA LEU A 144 -10.84 -7.07 -5.65
C LEU A 144 -10.13 -8.41 -5.54
N SER A 145 -10.22 -9.27 -6.56
CA SER A 145 -9.48 -10.53 -6.61
C SER A 145 -7.98 -10.29 -6.63
N PHE A 146 -7.51 -9.31 -7.42
CA PHE A 146 -6.11 -8.90 -7.38
C PHE A 146 -5.72 -8.41 -5.98
N CYS A 147 -6.50 -7.50 -5.38
CA CYS A 147 -6.22 -6.96 -4.05
C CYS A 147 -6.12 -8.09 -3.02
N ALA A 148 -7.02 -9.07 -3.04
CA ALA A 148 -6.98 -10.21 -2.11
C ALA A 148 -5.69 -11.01 -2.26
N CYS A 149 -5.31 -11.39 -3.48
CA CYS A 149 -4.05 -12.12 -3.73
C CYS A 149 -2.81 -11.31 -3.34
N PHE A 150 -2.81 -10.00 -3.62
CA PHE A 150 -1.71 -9.10 -3.26
C PHE A 150 -1.54 -8.98 -1.74
N ILE A 151 -2.64 -8.77 -1.02
CA ILE A 151 -2.69 -8.63 0.43
C ILE A 151 -2.23 -9.93 1.12
N GLU A 152 -2.73 -11.09 0.65
CA GLU A 152 -2.30 -12.41 1.15
C GLU A 152 -0.79 -12.60 0.95
N ALA A 153 -0.27 -12.30 -0.24
CA ALA A 153 1.16 -12.45 -0.52
C ALA A 153 2.04 -11.50 0.33
N GLU A 154 1.58 -10.27 0.59
CA GLU A 154 2.25 -9.34 1.49
C GLU A 154 2.26 -9.86 2.94
N GLN A 155 1.12 -10.39 3.40
CA GLN A 155 1.01 -10.97 4.73
C GLN A 155 1.96 -12.16 4.89
N ASP A 156 1.98 -13.09 3.93
CA ASP A 156 2.89 -14.23 3.93
C ASP A 156 4.35 -13.79 4.03
N PHE A 157 4.74 -12.79 3.25
CA PHE A 157 6.09 -12.21 3.29
C PHE A 157 6.40 -11.61 4.67
N ASN A 158 5.51 -10.77 5.20
CA ASN A 158 5.70 -10.16 6.52
C ASN A 158 5.82 -11.20 7.64
N LEU A 159 5.01 -12.25 7.61
CA LEU A 159 5.07 -13.36 8.58
C LEU A 159 6.40 -14.12 8.50
N ALA A 160 6.97 -14.28 7.32
CA ALA A 160 8.26 -14.95 7.14
C ALA A 160 9.45 -14.12 7.62
N LEU A 161 9.29 -12.80 7.80
CA LEU A 161 10.29 -11.92 8.39
C LEU A 161 10.29 -11.96 9.92
N LEU A 162 9.15 -12.28 10.55
CA LEU A 162 8.99 -12.20 12.01
C LEU A 162 10.08 -12.92 12.82
N PRO A 163 10.55 -14.14 12.47
CA PRO A 163 11.58 -14.83 13.24
C PRO A 163 12.93 -14.10 13.30
N GLY A 164 13.17 -13.13 12.40
CA GLY A 164 14.39 -12.32 12.35
C GLY A 164 14.26 -10.94 13.00
N ILE A 165 13.10 -10.61 13.59
CA ILE A 165 12.82 -9.30 14.18
C ILE A 165 12.89 -9.42 15.71
N GLU A 166 13.59 -8.48 16.34
CA GLU A 166 13.60 -8.35 17.80
C GLU A 166 12.23 -7.88 18.30
N GLY A 167 11.60 -8.66 19.17
CA GLY A 167 10.31 -8.33 19.78
C GLY A 167 9.54 -9.57 20.22
N GLU A 168 8.46 -9.34 20.95
CA GLU A 168 7.53 -10.42 21.32
C GLU A 168 6.78 -10.90 20.08
N ALA A 169 6.85 -12.20 19.79
CA ALA A 169 6.28 -12.77 18.58
C ALA A 169 4.76 -12.51 18.45
N GLN A 170 4.05 -12.46 19.59
CA GLN A 170 2.63 -12.18 19.64
C GLN A 170 2.31 -10.73 19.22
N ASP A 171 3.03 -9.76 19.79
CA ASP A 171 2.84 -8.33 19.47
C ASP A 171 3.16 -8.06 17.99
N LEU A 172 4.24 -8.65 17.48
CA LEU A 172 4.63 -8.53 16.07
C LEU A 172 3.58 -9.14 15.14
N PHE A 173 3.02 -10.29 15.50
CA PHE A 173 1.94 -10.93 14.75
C PHE A 173 0.67 -10.07 14.73
N GLU A 174 0.30 -9.47 15.87
CA GLU A 174 -0.85 -8.56 15.96
C GLU A 174 -0.68 -7.32 15.07
N VAL A 175 0.52 -6.74 15.02
CA VAL A 175 0.84 -5.63 14.11
C VAL A 175 0.66 -6.05 12.65
N VAL A 176 1.17 -7.22 12.25
CA VAL A 176 0.99 -7.74 10.88
C VAL A 176 -0.49 -7.97 10.56
N GLN A 177 -1.28 -8.52 11.48
CA GLN A 177 -2.72 -8.66 11.28
C GLN A 177 -3.43 -7.31 11.15
N LYS A 178 -3.09 -6.34 11.99
CA LYS A 178 -3.65 -4.98 11.95
C LYS A 178 -3.33 -4.29 10.62
N MET A 179 -2.11 -4.46 10.11
CA MET A 179 -1.73 -4.02 8.77
C MET A 179 -2.59 -4.66 7.69
N ASN A 180 -2.69 -5.99 7.69
CA ASN A 180 -3.44 -6.76 6.71
C ASN A 180 -4.92 -6.35 6.64
N MET A 181 -5.57 -6.25 7.80
CA MET A 181 -6.96 -5.79 7.91
C MET A 181 -7.11 -4.33 7.45
N GLY A 182 -6.15 -3.47 7.79
CA GLY A 182 -6.12 -2.07 7.37
C GLY A 182 -6.08 -1.94 5.85
N ILE A 183 -5.17 -2.65 5.19
CA ILE A 183 -5.04 -2.63 3.72
C ILE A 183 -6.29 -3.20 3.07
N ALA A 184 -6.83 -4.32 3.55
CA ALA A 184 -8.07 -4.90 3.02
C ALA A 184 -9.26 -3.93 3.08
N LYS A 185 -9.41 -3.21 4.19
CA LYS A 185 -10.44 -2.18 4.34
C LYS A 185 -10.26 -1.02 3.36
N LEU A 186 -9.02 -0.54 3.21
CA LEU A 186 -8.70 0.54 2.29
C LEU A 186 -8.94 0.14 0.83
N ALA A 187 -8.49 -1.06 0.43
CA ALA A 187 -8.69 -1.61 -0.91
C ALA A 187 -10.17 -1.78 -1.25
N TYR A 188 -10.97 -2.29 -0.31
CA TYR A 188 -12.42 -2.39 -0.50
C TYR A 188 -13.08 -1.02 -0.70
N HIS A 189 -12.74 -0.05 0.16
CA HIS A 189 -13.26 1.31 0.03
C HIS A 189 -12.84 1.97 -1.30
N GLU A 190 -11.58 1.79 -1.72
CA GLU A 190 -11.11 2.25 -3.02
C GLU A 190 -11.90 1.58 -4.16
N ALA A 191 -12.12 0.27 -4.10
CA ALA A 191 -12.90 -0.46 -5.10
C ALA A 191 -14.34 0.05 -5.23
N GLU A 192 -15.00 0.43 -4.13
CA GLU A 192 -16.34 1.06 -4.16
C GLU A 192 -16.31 2.42 -4.88
N MET A 193 -15.29 3.24 -4.59
CA MET A 193 -15.15 4.57 -5.19
C MET A 193 -14.80 4.46 -6.68
N ILE A 194 -13.96 3.49 -7.05
CA ILE A 194 -13.56 3.25 -8.43
C ILE A 194 -14.68 2.55 -9.19
N PHE A 195 -15.43 1.63 -8.63
CA PHE A 195 -16.49 0.92 -9.35
C PHE A 195 -17.84 1.13 -8.64
N PRO A 196 -18.44 2.34 -8.77
CA PRO A 196 -19.70 2.63 -8.12
C PRO A 196 -20.80 1.72 -8.71
N PRO A 197 -21.77 1.30 -7.88
CA PRO A 197 -22.91 0.51 -8.35
C PRO A 197 -23.70 1.32 -9.39
N ASP A 198 -24.09 0.64 -10.46
CA ASP A 198 -24.80 1.24 -11.59
C ASP A 198 -26.15 1.79 -11.13
N THR A 199 -26.22 3.10 -10.90
CA THR A 199 -27.36 3.75 -10.25
C THR A 199 -28.58 3.86 -11.18
N GLN A 200 -28.44 3.42 -12.44
CA GLN A 200 -29.52 3.43 -13.44
C GLN A 200 -30.44 2.20 -13.38
N ALA A 201 -30.10 1.15 -12.63
CA ALA A 201 -30.97 -0.02 -12.45
C ALA A 201 -32.14 0.18 -11.46
N LEU A 202 -32.19 1.34 -10.78
CA LEU A 202 -33.22 1.70 -9.79
C LEU A 202 -34.15 2.82 -10.27
N LYS A 203 -34.44 2.89 -11.57
CA LYS A 203 -35.58 3.67 -12.06
C LYS A 203 -36.82 2.78 -11.98
N PRO A 204 -37.81 3.04 -11.09
CA PRO A 204 -39.07 2.31 -11.17
C PRO A 204 -39.69 2.56 -12.55
N LEU A 205 -40.13 1.49 -13.21
CA LEU A 205 -40.92 1.57 -14.43
C LEU A 205 -42.17 2.45 -14.17
N PRO A 206 -42.60 3.23 -15.17
CA PRO A 206 -43.71 4.18 -15.05
C PRO A 206 -45.04 3.51 -14.70
#